data_AF-A0A2V7IK00-F1
#
_entry.id   AF-A0A2V7IK00-F1
#
_cell.length_a   1.000
_cell.length_b   1.000
_cell.length_c   1.000
_cell.angle_alpha   90.00
_cell.angle_beta   90.00
_cell.angle_gamma   90.00
#
_symmetry.space_group_name_H-M   'P 1'
#
loop_
_entity.id
_entity.type
_entity.pdbx_description
1 polymer ?
#
loop_
_entity_poly.entity_id
_entity_poly.type
_entity_poly.pdbx_seq_one_letter_code
_entity_poly.pdbx_strand_id
1 'polypeptide(L)'
;KDIPEAIRIRNHVLHAFERAMLEADPERRRAELTFVVVGGGPTGVEMAGALSELIRLVLVKDYPRLNVKDVRVLLLEATDRLLAAMPARLRDAAAETLWRKHVEVRFGATVADYDGARVLLKSGEVIPACTLIWAAGAKAVSLTGRLGLPTAQQGRVPVDPTLEVPGHPGIYVIGDASYLEVAGAPLPMMAPVAIQMAETAAENIQRRIAGEPPLAFRYRDPGTLATIGRNAAVAYIRGIAFTGFAAWVVWLVVHIIQLIGFRNKLFVLLNWAWDYFFYERAARLITSME
;
A
#
# COMPACT_ATOMS: atom_id res chain seq x y z
N LYS A 1 1.52 -4.06 -6.53
CA LYS A 1 2.84 -3.41 -6.69
C LYS A 1 2.86 -2.51 -7.92
N ASP A 2 2.40 -2.98 -9.08
CA ASP A 2 2.30 -2.18 -10.31
C ASP A 2 0.84 -2.11 -10.82
N ILE A 3 0.62 -1.38 -11.92
CA ILE A 3 -0.69 -1.23 -12.55
C ILE A 3 -1.26 -2.58 -13.06
N PRO A 4 -0.49 -3.43 -13.77
CA PRO A 4 -0.92 -4.78 -14.12
C PRO A 4 -1.45 -5.59 -12.94
N GLU A 5 -0.74 -5.58 -11.82
CA GLU A 5 -1.14 -6.32 -10.63
C GLU A 5 -2.44 -5.76 -10.01
N ALA A 6 -2.60 -4.44 -9.99
CA ALA A 6 -3.86 -3.83 -9.53
C ALA A 6 -5.06 -4.24 -10.42
N ILE A 7 -4.85 -4.33 -11.74
CA ILE A 7 -5.87 -4.81 -12.69
C ILE A 7 -6.17 -6.30 -12.45
N ARG A 8 -5.14 -7.14 -12.27
CA ARG A 8 -5.31 -8.56 -11.94
C ARG A 8 -6.10 -8.77 -10.65
N ILE A 9 -5.79 -8.02 -9.59
CA ILE A 9 -6.52 -8.08 -8.32
C ILE A 9 -7.99 -7.71 -8.54
N ARG A 10 -8.27 -6.62 -9.25
CA ARG A 10 -9.65 -6.22 -9.57
C ARG A 10 -10.41 -7.32 -10.32
N ASN A 11 -9.80 -7.87 -11.38
CA ASN A 11 -10.42 -8.92 -12.19
C ASN A 11 -10.63 -10.20 -11.36
N HIS A 12 -9.68 -10.57 -10.50
CA HIS A 12 -9.79 -11.71 -9.59
C HIS A 12 -10.96 -11.54 -8.62
N VAL A 13 -11.13 -10.35 -8.03
CA VAL A 13 -12.27 -10.06 -7.14
C VAL A 13 -13.60 -10.20 -7.88
N LEU A 14 -13.70 -9.71 -9.12
CA LEU A 14 -14.90 -9.89 -9.94
C LEU A 14 -15.19 -11.38 -10.21
N HIS A 15 -14.17 -12.14 -10.63
CA HIS A 15 -14.31 -13.57 -10.86
C HIS A 15 -14.66 -14.37 -9.59
N ALA A 16 -14.17 -13.95 -8.42
CA ALA A 16 -14.55 -14.59 -7.15
C ALA A 16 -16.06 -14.48 -6.89
N PHE A 17 -16.67 -13.32 -7.20
CA PHE A 17 -18.13 -13.15 -7.12
C PHE A 17 -18.86 -14.02 -8.15
N GLU A 18 -18.36 -14.13 -9.37
CA GLU A 18 -18.93 -15.01 -10.40
C GLU A 18 -18.86 -16.49 -9.99
N ARG A 19 -17.73 -16.95 -9.45
CA ARG A 19 -17.58 -18.32 -8.95
C ARG A 19 -18.50 -18.59 -7.76
N ALA A 20 -18.57 -17.65 -6.80
CA ALA A 20 -19.45 -17.77 -5.64
C ALA A 20 -20.93 -17.90 -6.01
N MET A 21 -21.37 -17.24 -7.09
CA MET A 21 -22.74 -17.36 -7.62
C MET A 21 -23.08 -18.74 -8.17
N LEU A 22 -22.09 -19.45 -8.72
CA LEU A 22 -22.24 -20.77 -9.31
C LEU A 22 -21.97 -21.90 -8.31
N GLU A 23 -21.28 -21.60 -7.21
CA GLU A 23 -20.93 -22.58 -6.17
C GLU A 23 -22.14 -22.96 -5.33
N ALA A 24 -22.43 -24.26 -5.23
CA ALA A 24 -23.55 -24.82 -4.48
C ALA A 24 -23.18 -25.12 -3.03
N ASP A 25 -21.92 -25.46 -2.75
CA ASP A 25 -21.42 -25.72 -1.40
C ASP A 25 -21.28 -24.40 -0.62
N PRO A 26 -22.05 -24.19 0.47
CA PRO A 26 -22.00 -22.96 1.25
C PRO A 26 -20.61 -22.63 1.82
N GLU A 27 -19.81 -23.63 2.18
CA GLU A 27 -18.49 -23.40 2.77
C GLU A 27 -17.47 -22.98 1.70
N ARG A 28 -17.53 -23.58 0.51
CA ARG A 28 -16.70 -23.15 -0.64
C ARG A 28 -17.11 -21.77 -1.13
N ARG A 29 -18.42 -21.50 -1.19
CA ARG A 29 -18.94 -20.16 -1.52
C ARG A 29 -18.42 -19.10 -0.54
N ARG A 30 -18.41 -19.41 0.76
CA ARG A 30 -17.85 -18.50 1.78
C ARG A 30 -16.35 -18.28 1.60
N ALA A 31 -15.60 -19.33 1.23
CA ALA A 31 -14.17 -19.21 0.96
C ALA A 31 -13.88 -18.31 -0.27
N GLU A 32 -14.68 -18.40 -1.34
CA GLU A 32 -14.60 -17.50 -2.49
C GLU A 32 -14.89 -16.04 -2.11
N LEU A 33 -15.80 -15.81 -1.16
CA LEU A 33 -16.18 -14.49 -0.66
C LEU A 33 -15.37 -14.01 0.55
N THR A 34 -14.29 -14.72 0.91
CA THR A 34 -13.36 -14.31 1.97
C THR A 34 -12.09 -13.77 1.35
N PHE A 35 -11.83 -12.48 1.57
CA PHE A 35 -10.68 -11.75 1.05
C PHE A 35 -9.71 -11.40 2.18
N VAL A 36 -8.47 -11.89 2.09
CA VAL A 36 -7.44 -11.67 3.11
C VAL A 36 -6.42 -10.68 2.58
N VAL A 37 -6.16 -9.61 3.33
CA VAL A 37 -5.09 -8.64 3.08
C VAL A 37 -4.06 -8.78 4.18
N VAL A 38 -2.78 -8.92 3.82
CA VAL A 38 -1.68 -9.11 4.78
C VAL A 38 -0.83 -7.84 4.87
N GLY A 39 -0.67 -7.29 6.07
CA GLY A 39 0.16 -6.13 6.39
C GLY A 39 -0.65 -4.88 6.74
N GLY A 40 -0.58 -4.44 7.99
CA GLY A 40 -1.22 -3.25 8.54
C GLY A 40 -0.48 -1.94 8.29
N GLY A 41 0.45 -1.91 7.33
CA GLY A 41 1.05 -0.68 6.82
C GLY A 41 0.07 0.12 5.92
N PRO A 42 0.49 1.30 5.41
CA PRO A 42 -0.37 2.15 4.59
C PRO A 42 -1.03 1.39 3.43
N THR A 43 -0.27 0.61 2.67
CA THR A 43 -0.78 -0.15 1.51
C THR A 43 -1.87 -1.14 1.89
N GLY A 44 -1.71 -1.93 2.95
CA GLY A 44 -2.72 -2.92 3.31
C GLY A 44 -3.95 -2.30 3.97
N VAL A 45 -3.80 -1.22 4.74
CA VAL A 45 -4.93 -0.43 5.27
C VAL A 45 -5.74 0.18 4.13
N GLU A 46 -5.09 0.81 3.16
CA GLU A 46 -5.74 1.39 1.98
C GLU A 46 -6.43 0.32 1.14
N MET A 47 -5.75 -0.79 0.87
CA MET A 47 -6.28 -1.92 0.10
C MET A 47 -7.52 -2.52 0.77
N ALA A 48 -7.48 -2.79 2.08
CA ALA A 48 -8.61 -3.37 2.80
C ALA A 48 -9.82 -2.42 2.81
N GLY A 49 -9.60 -1.12 3.05
CA GLY A 49 -10.64 -0.10 2.99
C GLY A 49 -11.27 0.03 1.60
N ALA A 50 -10.45 0.09 0.55
CA ALA A 50 -10.91 0.17 -0.84
C ALA A 50 -11.65 -1.09 -1.29
N LEU A 51 -11.18 -2.27 -0.87
CA LEU A 51 -11.81 -3.54 -1.21
C LEU A 51 -13.20 -3.67 -0.58
N SER A 52 -13.33 -3.37 0.71
CA SER A 52 -14.63 -3.42 1.38
C SER A 52 -15.62 -2.42 0.75
N GLU A 53 -15.14 -1.24 0.37
CA GLU A 53 -15.96 -0.24 -0.30
C GLU A 53 -16.42 -0.68 -1.69
N LEU A 54 -15.51 -1.23 -2.51
CA LEU A 54 -15.85 -1.81 -3.81
C LEU A 54 -16.93 -2.87 -3.68
N ILE A 55 -16.75 -3.81 -2.75
CA ILE A 55 -17.68 -4.89 -2.49
C ILE A 55 -19.06 -4.33 -2.12
N ARG A 56 -19.12 -3.45 -1.11
CA ARG A 56 -20.39 -3.06 -0.48
C ARG A 56 -21.16 -2.02 -1.26
N LEU A 57 -20.48 -1.12 -1.97
CA LEU A 57 -21.13 -0.04 -2.71
C LEU A 57 -21.39 -0.38 -4.17
N VAL A 58 -20.60 -1.29 -4.74
CA VAL A 58 -20.65 -1.64 -6.16
C VAL A 58 -21.11 -3.08 -6.36
N LEU A 59 -20.32 -4.07 -5.93
CA LEU A 59 -20.57 -5.48 -6.32
C LEU A 59 -21.88 -6.04 -5.75
N VAL A 60 -22.28 -5.65 -4.55
CA VAL A 60 -23.55 -6.10 -3.95
C VAL A 60 -24.77 -5.74 -4.83
N LYS A 61 -24.71 -4.65 -5.61
CA LYS A 61 -25.79 -4.27 -6.54
C LYS A 61 -25.86 -5.18 -7.75
N ASP A 62 -24.74 -5.78 -8.13
CA ASP A 62 -24.60 -6.58 -9.36
C ASP A 62 -24.91 -8.06 -9.12
N TYR A 63 -24.73 -8.53 -7.89
CA TYR A 63 -24.93 -9.91 -7.49
C TYR A 63 -26.01 -10.03 -6.39
N PRO A 64 -27.28 -9.64 -6.66
CA PRO A 64 -28.33 -9.58 -5.64
C PRO A 64 -28.72 -10.94 -5.04
N ARG A 65 -28.29 -12.06 -5.65
CA ARG A 65 -28.50 -13.41 -5.12
C ARG A 65 -27.45 -13.82 -4.08
N LEU A 66 -26.33 -13.09 -3.97
CA LEU A 66 -25.36 -13.31 -2.90
C LEU A 66 -25.79 -12.54 -1.66
N ASN A 67 -25.72 -13.21 -0.51
CA ASN A 67 -25.89 -12.52 0.75
C ASN A 67 -24.61 -11.77 1.11
N VAL A 68 -24.69 -10.44 1.19
CA VAL A 68 -23.54 -9.58 1.57
C VAL A 68 -22.92 -9.95 2.91
N LYS A 69 -23.67 -10.62 3.80
CA LYS A 69 -23.18 -11.11 5.10
C LYS A 69 -22.15 -12.23 4.96
N ASP A 70 -22.14 -12.94 3.84
CA ASP A 70 -21.18 -14.01 3.57
C ASP A 70 -19.82 -13.44 3.11
N VAL A 71 -19.76 -12.15 2.76
CA VAL A 71 -18.54 -11.49 2.29
C VAL A 71 -17.72 -10.96 3.46
N ARG A 72 -16.47 -11.40 3.53
CA ARG A 72 -15.52 -11.05 4.59
C ARG A 72 -14.27 -10.42 4.00
N VAL A 73 -13.83 -9.31 4.59
CA VAL A 73 -12.55 -8.68 4.28
C VAL A 73 -11.72 -8.67 5.56
N LEU A 74 -10.64 -9.44 5.58
CA LEU A 74 -9.74 -9.55 6.73
C LEU A 74 -8.46 -8.77 6.46
N LEU A 75 -8.02 -7.98 7.44
CA LEU A 75 -6.69 -7.38 7.47
C LEU A 75 -5.87 -8.05 8.56
N LEU A 76 -4.87 -8.85 8.17
CA LEU A 76 -3.97 -9.54 9.07
C LEU A 76 -2.71 -8.70 9.30
N GLU A 77 -2.42 -8.38 10.55
CA GLU A 77 -1.23 -7.64 10.97
C GLU A 77 -0.46 -8.47 12.01
N ALA A 78 0.84 -8.64 11.79
CA ALA A 78 1.69 -9.47 12.64
C ALA A 78 1.96 -8.83 14.01
N THR A 79 1.95 -7.50 14.08
CA THR A 79 2.11 -6.73 15.31
C THR A 79 0.77 -6.45 15.99
N ASP A 80 0.82 -5.66 17.06
CA ASP A 80 -0.32 -5.19 17.86
C ASP A 80 -0.93 -3.88 17.34
N ARG A 81 -0.45 -3.33 16.21
CA ARG A 81 -0.82 -1.98 15.76
C ARG A 81 -0.82 -1.82 14.24
N LEU A 82 -1.78 -1.05 13.73
CA LEU A 82 -1.74 -0.56 12.34
C LEU A 82 -0.83 0.66 12.25
N LEU A 83 -0.33 0.95 11.03
CA LEU A 83 0.37 2.19 10.69
C LEU A 83 1.42 2.56 11.73
N ALA A 84 2.38 1.67 11.98
CA ALA A 84 3.31 1.76 13.12
C ALA A 84 4.07 3.10 13.24
N ALA A 85 4.32 3.77 12.11
CA ALA A 85 4.98 5.08 12.07
C ALA A 85 4.09 6.26 12.51
N MET A 86 2.78 6.05 12.69
CA MET A 86 1.83 7.09 13.12
C MET A 86 1.63 7.12 14.65
N PRO A 87 1.26 8.29 15.23
CA PRO A 87 0.87 8.40 16.63
C PRO A 87 -0.33 7.51 16.99
N ALA A 88 -0.39 7.07 18.25
CA ALA A 88 -1.42 6.18 18.80
C ALA A 88 -2.84 6.54 18.36
N ARG A 89 -3.24 7.80 18.58
CA ARG A 89 -4.57 8.32 18.21
C ARG A 89 -4.95 8.07 16.74
N LEU A 90 -4.00 8.18 15.81
CA LEU A 90 -4.27 7.95 14.39
C LEU A 90 -4.37 6.45 14.07
N ARG A 91 -3.58 5.62 14.75
CA ARG A 91 -3.65 4.16 14.61
C ARG A 91 -5.02 3.63 15.08
N ASP A 92 -5.49 4.13 16.22
CA ASP A 92 -6.79 3.74 16.79
C ASP A 92 -7.94 4.21 15.88
N ALA A 93 -7.89 5.46 15.41
CA ALA A 93 -8.87 5.99 14.47
C ALA A 93 -8.90 5.21 13.14
N ALA A 94 -7.75 4.72 12.68
CA ALA A 94 -7.67 3.89 11.48
C ALA A 94 -8.34 2.53 11.68
N ALA A 95 -8.05 1.85 12.79
CA ALA A 95 -8.68 0.58 13.14
C ALA A 95 -10.21 0.72 13.30
N GLU A 96 -10.68 1.75 14.01
CA GLU A 96 -12.12 2.03 14.18
C GLU A 96 -12.80 2.29 12.82
N THR A 97 -12.14 3.02 11.93
CA THR A 97 -12.67 3.32 10.60
C THR A 97 -12.76 2.07 9.73
N LEU A 98 -11.73 1.21 9.75
CA LEU A 98 -11.76 -0.09 9.07
C LEU A 98 -12.92 -0.96 9.59
N TRP A 99 -13.11 -1.00 10.91
CA TRP A 99 -14.20 -1.75 11.52
C TRP A 99 -15.58 -1.22 11.11
N ARG A 100 -15.79 0.10 11.10
CA ARG A 100 -17.03 0.72 10.58
C ARG A 100 -17.25 0.45 9.10
N LYS A 101 -16.16 0.23 8.34
CA LYS A 101 -16.20 -0.22 6.94
C LYS A 101 -16.22 -1.74 6.83
N HIS A 102 -16.57 -2.47 7.90
CA HIS A 102 -16.71 -3.93 7.94
C HIS A 102 -15.46 -4.70 7.49
N VAL A 103 -14.28 -4.16 7.77
CA VAL A 103 -13.02 -4.89 7.68
C VAL A 103 -12.73 -5.52 9.04
N GLU A 104 -12.49 -6.82 9.06
CA GLU A 104 -12.05 -7.57 10.23
C GLU A 104 -10.53 -7.40 10.40
N VAL A 105 -10.10 -6.56 11.33
CA VAL A 105 -8.68 -6.38 11.63
C VAL A 105 -8.25 -7.42 12.67
N ARG A 106 -7.22 -8.20 12.36
CA ARG A 106 -6.63 -9.19 13.27
C ARG A 106 -5.16 -8.88 13.53
N PHE A 107 -4.86 -8.51 14.77
CA PHE A 107 -3.51 -8.29 15.26
C PHE A 107 -2.86 -9.59 15.73
N GLY A 108 -1.52 -9.63 15.80
CA GLY A 108 -0.77 -10.84 16.15
C GLY A 108 -0.93 -11.98 15.14
N ALA A 109 -1.51 -11.70 13.97
CA ALA A 109 -1.84 -12.70 12.96
C ALA A 109 -0.73 -12.75 11.89
N THR A 110 0.16 -13.72 12.03
CA THR A 110 1.22 -13.95 11.04
C THR A 110 0.83 -15.12 10.12
N VAL A 111 0.79 -14.86 8.82
CA VAL A 111 0.60 -15.92 7.81
C VAL A 111 1.85 -16.80 7.74
N ALA A 112 1.65 -18.10 7.79
CA ALA A 112 2.67 -19.12 7.63
C ALA A 112 2.70 -19.66 6.19
N ASP A 113 1.53 -19.92 5.60
CA ASP A 113 1.42 -20.49 4.25
C ASP A 113 0.09 -20.13 3.57
N TYR A 114 0.04 -20.26 2.25
CA TYR A 114 -1.15 -20.07 1.42
C TYR A 114 -1.10 -20.96 0.17
N ASP A 115 -2.08 -21.86 0.06
CA ASP A 115 -2.16 -22.86 -1.03
C ASP A 115 -3.08 -22.45 -2.19
N GLY A 116 -3.67 -21.24 -2.14
CA GLY A 116 -4.66 -20.77 -3.12
C GLY A 116 -6.12 -20.94 -2.68
N ALA A 117 -6.38 -21.69 -1.59
CA ALA A 117 -7.73 -21.90 -1.05
C ALA A 117 -7.81 -21.69 0.47
N ARG A 118 -6.69 -21.77 1.19
CA ARG A 118 -6.61 -21.72 2.64
C ARG A 118 -5.38 -20.91 3.06
N VAL A 119 -5.58 -19.99 3.99
CA VAL A 119 -4.51 -19.23 4.65
C VAL A 119 -4.21 -19.90 5.98
N LEU A 120 -2.99 -20.41 6.13
CA LEU A 120 -2.50 -20.99 7.38
C LEU A 120 -1.79 -19.90 8.19
N LEU A 121 -2.20 -19.68 9.44
CA LEU A 121 -1.49 -18.79 10.36
C LEU A 121 -0.43 -19.55 11.16
N LYS A 122 0.59 -18.86 11.65
CA LYS A 122 1.63 -19.43 12.53
C LYS A 122 1.06 -20.00 13.84
N SER A 123 -0.14 -19.56 14.26
CA SER A 123 -0.86 -20.13 15.40
C SER A 123 -1.43 -21.52 15.14
N GLY A 124 -1.46 -21.97 13.87
CA GLY A 124 -2.16 -23.19 13.44
C GLY A 124 -3.61 -22.96 13.00
N GLU A 125 -4.14 -21.73 13.16
CA GLU A 125 -5.47 -21.39 12.63
C GLU A 125 -5.47 -21.45 11.10
N VAL A 126 -6.53 -22.01 10.52
CA VAL A 126 -6.77 -22.06 9.08
C VAL A 126 -7.96 -21.18 8.72
N ILE A 127 -7.76 -20.25 7.80
CA ILE A 127 -8.80 -19.37 7.26
C ILE A 127 -9.09 -19.80 5.81
N PRO A 128 -10.26 -20.38 5.51
CA PRO A 128 -10.67 -20.65 4.13
C PRO A 128 -10.85 -19.32 3.37
N ALA A 129 -10.05 -19.13 2.33
CA ALA A 129 -10.06 -17.92 1.51
C ALA A 129 -9.40 -18.21 0.16
N CYS A 130 -10.11 -17.95 -0.94
CA CYS A 130 -9.55 -18.08 -2.30
C CYS A 130 -8.82 -16.80 -2.76
N THR A 131 -8.71 -15.80 -1.89
CA THR A 131 -8.01 -14.55 -2.18
C THR A 131 -7.13 -14.12 -1.03
N LEU A 132 -5.82 -14.05 -1.29
CA LEU A 132 -4.83 -13.43 -0.41
C LEU A 132 -4.07 -12.34 -1.16
N ILE A 133 -4.08 -11.12 -0.62
CA ILE A 133 -3.37 -9.95 -1.13
C ILE A 133 -2.23 -9.62 -0.17
N TRP A 134 -0.99 -9.76 -0.63
CA TRP A 134 0.20 -9.53 0.20
C TRP A 134 0.71 -8.09 0.07
N ALA A 135 0.54 -7.29 1.13
CA ALA A 135 0.93 -5.88 1.19
C ALA A 135 2.03 -5.60 2.24
N ALA A 136 2.74 -6.64 2.70
CA ALA A 136 3.76 -6.56 3.74
C ALA A 136 5.18 -6.84 3.22
N GLY A 137 6.19 -6.39 3.96
CA GLY A 137 7.57 -6.86 3.81
C GLY A 137 8.20 -6.54 2.46
N ALA A 138 8.17 -5.25 2.06
CA ALA A 138 8.89 -4.79 0.88
C ALA A 138 10.38 -5.19 0.96
N LYS A 139 10.93 -5.56 -0.19
CA LYS A 139 12.34 -5.91 -0.37
C LYS A 139 12.91 -5.10 -1.52
N ALA A 140 14.21 -4.84 -1.46
CA ALA A 140 14.94 -4.28 -2.58
C ALA A 140 14.82 -5.20 -3.81
N VAL A 141 15.02 -4.62 -4.99
CA VAL A 141 15.00 -5.36 -6.25
C VAL A 141 16.08 -6.46 -6.26
N SER A 142 15.78 -7.62 -6.84
CA SER A 142 16.72 -8.76 -6.91
C SER A 142 18.04 -8.48 -7.62
N LEU A 143 18.14 -7.35 -8.34
CA LEU A 143 19.39 -6.89 -8.91
C LEU A 143 20.44 -6.61 -7.83
N THR A 144 20.06 -6.08 -6.66
CA THR A 144 21.03 -5.69 -5.61
C THR A 144 21.89 -6.87 -5.15
N GLY A 145 21.29 -8.04 -4.95
CA GLY A 145 22.00 -9.28 -4.59
C GLY A 145 22.89 -9.85 -5.70
N ARG A 146 22.75 -9.37 -6.94
CA ARG A 146 23.57 -9.79 -8.09
C ARG A 146 24.72 -8.83 -8.40
N LEU A 147 24.79 -7.67 -7.73
CA LEU A 147 25.83 -6.67 -7.96
C LEU A 147 27.18 -7.03 -7.31
N GLY A 148 27.24 -8.09 -6.51
CA GLY A 148 28.44 -8.43 -5.72
C GLY A 148 28.75 -7.43 -4.60
N LEU A 149 27.83 -6.47 -4.34
CA LEU A 149 27.92 -5.51 -3.26
C LEU A 149 27.39 -6.13 -1.95
N PRO A 150 27.91 -5.71 -0.78
CA PRO A 150 27.31 -6.06 0.49
C PRO A 150 25.83 -5.64 0.52
N THR A 151 24.97 -6.49 1.08
CA THR A 151 23.55 -6.20 1.28
C THR A 151 23.21 -6.16 2.77
N ALA A 152 22.38 -5.22 3.16
CA ALA A 152 21.81 -5.07 4.49
C ALA A 152 20.38 -5.64 4.56
N GLN A 153 19.62 -5.22 5.58
CA GLN A 153 18.23 -5.61 5.80
C GLN A 153 17.39 -5.48 4.51
N GLN A 154 16.50 -6.45 4.27
CA GLN A 154 15.59 -6.47 3.10
C GLN A 154 16.31 -6.44 1.73
N GLY A 155 17.60 -6.79 1.67
CA GLY A 155 18.39 -6.85 0.44
C GLY A 155 18.86 -5.49 -0.08
N ARG A 156 18.80 -4.46 0.77
CA ARG A 156 19.18 -3.07 0.43
C ARG A 156 20.71 -2.91 0.41
N VAL A 157 21.23 -1.99 -0.40
CA VAL A 157 22.67 -1.72 -0.52
C VAL A 157 23.07 -0.60 0.46
N PRO A 158 24.01 -0.83 1.40
CA PRO A 158 24.55 0.22 2.26
C PRO A 158 25.13 1.38 1.45
N VAL A 159 24.78 2.61 1.83
CA VAL A 159 25.34 3.83 1.23
C VAL A 159 25.87 4.77 2.31
N ASP A 160 26.88 5.56 1.94
CA ASP A 160 27.40 6.63 2.78
C ASP A 160 26.40 7.81 2.86
N PRO A 161 26.59 8.79 3.77
CA PRO A 161 25.72 9.97 3.84
C PRO A 161 25.63 10.77 2.54
N THR A 162 26.59 10.62 1.62
CA THR A 162 26.58 11.22 0.27
C THR A 162 25.75 10.45 -0.75
N LEU A 163 25.16 9.32 -0.33
CA LEU A 163 24.42 8.32 -1.14
C LEU A 163 25.30 7.50 -2.09
N GLU A 164 26.62 7.62 -1.98
CA GLU A 164 27.57 6.78 -2.71
C GLU A 164 27.69 5.40 -2.06
N VAL A 165 28.03 4.40 -2.87
CA VAL A 165 28.35 3.05 -2.41
C VAL A 165 29.77 3.06 -1.83
N PRO A 166 29.98 2.59 -0.58
CA PRO A 166 31.30 2.54 0.03
C PRO A 166 32.30 1.76 -0.84
N GLY A 167 33.48 2.35 -1.07
CA GLY A 167 34.52 1.75 -1.92
C GLY A 167 34.27 1.87 -3.43
N HIS A 168 33.17 2.47 -3.86
CA HIS A 168 32.82 2.66 -5.28
C HIS A 168 32.47 4.13 -5.60
N PRO A 169 33.47 5.03 -5.68
CA PRO A 169 33.23 6.45 -5.94
C PRO A 169 32.48 6.68 -7.26
N GLY A 170 31.43 7.49 -7.23
CA GLY A 170 30.62 7.82 -8.41
C GLY A 170 29.48 6.84 -8.69
N ILE A 171 29.34 5.79 -7.87
CA ILE A 171 28.18 4.90 -7.90
C ILE A 171 27.23 5.30 -6.77
N TYR A 172 26.02 5.69 -7.12
CA TYR A 172 24.98 6.10 -6.18
C TYR A 172 23.84 5.07 -6.15
N VAL A 173 23.32 4.77 -4.97
CA VAL A 173 22.09 3.95 -4.82
C VAL A 173 21.11 4.74 -3.96
N ILE A 174 19.85 4.84 -4.44
CA ILE A 174 18.81 5.66 -3.81
C ILE A 174 17.48 4.89 -3.67
N GLY A 175 16.56 5.48 -2.90
CA GLY A 175 15.22 4.97 -2.70
C GLY A 175 15.20 3.59 -2.04
N ASP A 176 14.24 2.76 -2.44
CA ASP A 176 14.00 1.44 -1.84
C ASP A 176 15.18 0.46 -1.97
N ALA A 177 16.13 0.73 -2.87
CA ALA A 177 17.31 -0.10 -3.03
C ALA A 177 18.46 0.28 -2.07
N SER A 178 18.47 1.49 -1.49
CA SER A 178 19.56 1.97 -0.63
C SER A 178 19.28 1.68 0.83
N TYR A 179 20.31 1.45 1.63
CA TYR A 179 20.26 1.34 3.10
C TYR A 179 21.09 2.48 3.70
N LEU A 180 20.41 3.41 4.37
CA LEU A 180 21.03 4.51 5.08
C LEU A 180 20.31 4.68 6.42
N GLU A 181 21.07 4.71 7.50
CA GLU A 181 20.54 4.96 8.83
C GLU A 181 20.63 6.44 9.19
N VAL A 182 19.55 6.98 9.75
CA VAL A 182 19.47 8.33 10.27
C VAL A 182 18.89 8.25 11.68
N ALA A 183 19.60 8.84 12.65
CA ALA A 183 19.21 8.79 14.07
C ALA A 183 19.00 7.35 14.61
N GLY A 184 19.83 6.40 14.18
CA GLY A 184 19.82 5.01 14.67
C GLY A 184 18.74 4.11 14.06
N ALA A 185 18.04 4.57 13.01
CA ALA A 185 17.06 3.77 12.30
C ALA A 185 17.23 3.88 10.77
N PRO A 186 17.00 2.79 10.02
CA PRO A 186 17.05 2.85 8.56
C PRO A 186 15.92 3.74 8.03
N LEU A 187 16.23 4.53 7.01
CA LEU A 187 15.22 5.31 6.32
C LEU A 187 14.15 4.39 5.71
N PRO A 188 12.87 4.78 5.78
CA PRO A 188 11.77 3.95 5.32
C PRO A 188 11.71 3.88 3.80
N MET A 189 11.22 2.76 3.27
CA MET A 189 11.00 2.53 1.83
C MET A 189 9.75 3.30 1.37
N MET A 190 9.90 4.61 1.16
CA MET A 190 8.80 5.52 0.82
C MET A 190 9.19 6.48 -0.32
N ALA A 191 8.18 6.86 -1.12
CA ALA A 191 8.39 7.76 -2.25
C ALA A 191 9.02 9.12 -1.86
N PRO A 192 8.63 9.82 -0.77
CA PRO A 192 9.29 11.07 -0.38
C PRO A 192 10.78 10.92 -0.06
N VAL A 193 11.20 9.77 0.51
CA VAL A 193 12.61 9.47 0.76
C VAL A 193 13.34 9.31 -0.58
N ALA A 194 12.78 8.52 -1.51
CA ALA A 194 13.37 8.30 -2.82
C ALA A 194 13.50 9.60 -3.64
N ILE A 195 12.49 10.47 -3.61
CA ILE A 195 12.50 11.76 -4.31
C ILE A 195 13.60 12.67 -3.74
N GLN A 196 13.67 12.83 -2.42
CA GLN A 196 14.70 13.68 -1.80
C GLN A 196 16.11 13.10 -2.00
N MET A 197 16.26 11.78 -1.98
CA MET A 197 17.54 11.13 -2.29
C MET A 197 17.94 11.37 -3.74
N ALA A 198 16.98 11.35 -4.68
CA ALA A 198 17.25 11.65 -6.08
C ALA A 198 17.76 13.09 -6.27
N GLU A 199 17.16 14.07 -5.58
CA GLU A 199 17.62 15.46 -5.59
C GLU A 199 19.07 15.58 -5.10
N THR A 200 19.40 14.92 -3.98
CA THR A 200 20.76 14.96 -3.43
C THR A 200 21.77 14.23 -4.31
N ALA A 201 21.41 13.06 -4.85
CA ALA A 201 22.27 12.31 -5.75
C ALA A 201 22.55 13.09 -7.05
N ALA A 202 21.52 13.74 -7.62
CA ALA A 202 21.68 14.57 -8.82
C ALA A 202 22.63 15.75 -8.57
N GLU A 203 22.48 16.45 -7.46
CA GLU A 203 23.38 17.53 -7.03
C GLU A 203 24.82 17.03 -6.83
N ASN A 204 24.99 15.87 -6.19
CA ASN A 204 26.31 15.27 -5.97
C ASN A 204 26.98 14.83 -7.28
N ILE A 205 26.21 14.34 -8.26
CA ILE A 205 26.73 14.04 -9.61
C ILE A 205 27.23 15.32 -10.28
N GLN A 206 26.49 16.43 -10.20
CA GLN A 206 26.91 17.71 -10.77
C GLN A 206 28.18 18.26 -10.09
N ARG A 207 28.23 18.22 -8.76
CA ARG A 207 29.40 18.61 -7.96
C ARG A 207 30.63 17.80 -8.33
N ARG A 208 30.48 16.49 -8.48
CA ARG A 208 31.57 15.60 -8.89
C ARG A 208 32.13 15.98 -10.27
N ILE A 209 31.27 16.31 -11.22
CA ILE A 209 31.68 16.80 -12.55
C ILE A 209 32.43 18.13 -12.44
N ALA A 210 32.00 19.01 -11.54
CA ALA A 210 32.64 20.31 -11.29
C ALA A 210 33.90 20.24 -10.40
N GLY A 211 34.26 19.07 -9.86
CA GLY A 211 35.37 18.93 -8.90
C GLY A 211 35.07 19.49 -7.50
N GLU A 212 33.79 19.65 -7.16
CA GLU A 212 33.33 20.15 -5.86
C GLU A 212 33.08 19.02 -4.85
N PRO A 213 33.17 19.30 -3.54
CA PRO A 213 32.86 18.31 -2.51
C PRO A 213 31.36 17.92 -2.50
N PRO A 214 31.03 16.64 -2.24
CA PRO A 214 29.65 16.18 -2.18
C PRO A 214 28.93 16.68 -0.92
N LEU A 215 27.60 16.76 -1.02
CA LEU A 215 26.69 17.07 0.08
C LEU A 215 26.19 15.80 0.76
N ALA A 216 25.99 15.89 2.07
CA ALA A 216 25.33 14.85 2.84
C ALA A 216 23.80 14.95 2.69
N PHE A 217 23.15 13.81 2.46
CA PHE A 217 21.71 13.66 2.44
C PHE A 217 21.11 13.95 3.83
N ARG A 218 20.03 14.73 3.83
CA ARG A 218 19.24 15.03 5.04
C ARG A 218 17.76 14.89 4.74
N TYR A 219 17.16 13.81 5.23
CA TYR A 219 15.73 13.58 5.06
C TYR A 219 14.91 14.61 5.84
N ARG A 220 13.93 15.21 5.16
CA ARG A 220 12.90 16.06 5.76
C ARG A 220 11.56 15.38 5.61
N ASP A 221 11.01 14.87 6.70
CA ASP A 221 9.72 14.19 6.68
C ASP A 221 8.58 15.18 6.33
N PRO A 222 7.90 15.04 5.18
CA PRO A 222 6.77 15.88 4.83
C PRO A 222 5.51 15.53 5.61
N GLY A 223 5.49 14.39 6.31
CA GLY A 223 4.31 13.79 6.92
C GLY A 223 3.89 12.50 6.24
N THR A 224 2.96 11.80 6.88
CA THR A 224 2.41 10.52 6.41
C THR A 224 0.90 10.60 6.29
N LEU A 225 0.36 10.00 5.23
CA LEU A 225 -1.07 9.95 4.94
C LEU A 225 -1.45 8.50 4.61
N ALA A 226 -2.64 8.07 5.02
CA ALA A 226 -3.22 6.80 4.60
C ALA A 226 -4.74 6.94 4.45
N THR A 227 -5.28 6.57 3.30
CA THR A 227 -6.73 6.50 3.07
C THR A 227 -7.33 5.22 3.62
N ILE A 228 -8.62 5.26 3.94
CA ILE A 228 -9.36 4.11 4.44
C ILE A 228 -10.69 4.06 3.70
N GLY A 229 -10.59 3.88 2.38
CA GLY A 229 -11.70 4.09 1.45
C GLY A 229 -12.15 5.55 1.36
N ARG A 230 -13.31 5.78 0.77
CA ARG A 230 -13.87 7.11 0.55
C ARG A 230 -14.24 7.80 1.87
N ASN A 231 -14.03 9.12 1.89
CA ASN A 231 -14.37 10.03 2.99
C ASN A 231 -13.68 9.76 4.32
N ALA A 232 -12.70 8.87 4.36
CA ALA A 232 -11.96 8.59 5.56
C ALA A 232 -10.48 8.40 5.26
N ALA A 233 -9.64 9.09 6.02
CA ALA A 233 -8.21 8.93 6.01
C ALA A 233 -7.65 9.24 7.40
N VAL A 234 -6.36 8.97 7.58
CA VAL A 234 -5.56 9.47 8.69
C VAL A 234 -4.35 10.20 8.12
N ALA A 235 -4.02 11.33 8.72
CA ALA A 235 -2.98 12.21 8.23
C ALA A 235 -2.17 12.78 9.39
N TYR A 236 -0.86 12.71 9.28
CA TYR A 236 0.08 13.30 10.22
C TYR A 236 1.05 14.20 9.46
N ILE A 237 0.90 15.52 9.60
CA ILE A 237 1.69 16.52 8.89
C ILE A 237 2.28 17.48 9.91
N ARG A 238 3.62 17.57 9.98
CA ARG A 238 4.34 18.54 10.83
C ARG A 238 3.83 18.58 12.28
N GLY A 239 3.53 17.43 12.87
CA GLY A 239 3.04 17.33 14.25
C GLY A 239 1.52 17.41 14.41
N ILE A 240 0.78 17.77 13.36
CA ILE A 240 -0.68 17.90 13.39
C ILE A 240 -1.33 16.62 12.89
N ALA A 241 -2.25 16.08 13.70
CA ALA A 241 -3.00 14.86 13.40
C ALA A 241 -4.42 15.20 12.91
N PHE A 242 -4.79 14.69 11.74
CA PHE A 242 -6.14 14.76 11.19
C PHE A 242 -6.73 13.36 11.02
N THR A 243 -8.04 13.24 11.18
CA THR A 243 -8.78 11.98 11.01
C THR A 243 -10.04 12.17 10.18
N GLY A 244 -10.56 11.07 9.60
CA GLY A 244 -11.87 11.05 8.94
C GLY A 244 -11.92 11.93 7.69
N PHE A 245 -13.01 12.67 7.52
CA PHE A 245 -13.25 13.46 6.31
C PHE A 245 -12.23 14.59 6.13
N ALA A 246 -11.85 15.29 7.20
CA ALA A 246 -10.85 16.35 7.12
C ALA A 246 -9.48 15.82 6.64
N ALA A 247 -9.04 14.67 7.17
CA ALA A 247 -7.83 14.00 6.68
C ALA A 247 -7.97 13.55 5.22
N TRP A 248 -9.15 13.09 4.82
CA TRP A 248 -9.41 12.67 3.44
C TRP A 248 -9.32 13.86 2.46
N VAL A 249 -9.82 15.03 2.83
CA VAL A 249 -9.65 16.27 2.04
C VAL A 249 -8.17 16.66 1.95
N VAL A 250 -7.44 16.61 3.07
CA VAL A 250 -5.99 16.88 3.09
C VAL A 250 -5.26 15.90 2.16
N TRP A 251 -5.58 14.61 2.25
CA TRP A 251 -5.01 13.58 1.39
C TRP A 251 -5.27 13.89 -0.10
N LEU A 252 -6.50 14.28 -0.44
CA LEU A 252 -6.89 14.62 -1.81
C LEU A 252 -6.07 15.79 -2.34
N VAL A 253 -5.99 16.89 -1.58
CA VAL A 253 -5.21 18.08 -1.97
C VAL A 253 -3.74 17.74 -2.19
N VAL A 254 -3.11 17.01 -1.25
CA VAL A 254 -1.69 16.64 -1.36
C VAL A 254 -1.42 15.81 -2.60
N HIS A 255 -2.23 14.77 -2.85
CA HIS A 255 -2.02 13.88 -4.00
C HIS A 255 -2.28 14.57 -5.33
N ILE A 256 -3.24 15.49 -5.41
CA ILE A 256 -3.49 16.28 -6.61
C ILE A 256 -2.29 17.19 -6.94
N ILE A 257 -1.72 17.84 -5.92
CA ILE A 257 -0.55 18.70 -6.11
C ILE A 257 0.65 17.86 -6.57
N GLN A 258 0.81 16.64 -6.04
CA GLN A 258 1.91 15.74 -6.36
C GLN A 258 1.80 15.01 -7.71
N LEU A 259 0.63 14.97 -8.35
CA LEU A 259 0.49 14.40 -9.70
C LEU A 259 1.43 15.13 -10.69
N ILE A 260 2.28 14.36 -11.38
CA ILE A 260 3.20 14.88 -12.40
C ILE A 260 2.38 15.20 -13.66
N GLY A 261 2.49 16.44 -14.16
CA GLY A 261 1.81 16.92 -15.37
C GLY A 261 0.65 17.87 -15.10
N PHE A 262 0.84 19.16 -15.40
CA PHE A 262 -0.11 20.24 -15.13
C PHE A 262 -1.44 20.14 -15.92
N ARG A 263 -1.45 19.53 -17.11
CA ARG A 263 -2.61 19.56 -18.02
C ARG A 263 -3.77 18.64 -17.63
N ASN A 264 -3.54 17.62 -16.79
CA ASN A 264 -4.57 16.62 -16.46
C ASN A 264 -5.13 16.72 -15.03
N LYS A 265 -4.64 17.64 -14.17
CA LYS A 265 -5.08 17.71 -12.76
C LYS A 265 -6.55 18.04 -12.59
N LEU A 266 -7.08 18.99 -13.38
CA LEU A 266 -8.50 19.38 -13.32
C LEU A 266 -9.41 18.30 -13.92
N PHE A 267 -9.02 17.66 -15.02
CA PHE A 267 -9.78 16.55 -15.59
C PHE A 267 -9.77 15.30 -14.69
N VAL A 268 -8.65 15.00 -14.04
CA VAL A 268 -8.58 13.93 -13.02
C VAL A 268 -9.45 14.30 -11.82
N LEU A 269 -9.41 15.55 -11.35
CA LEU A 269 -10.28 16.04 -10.27
C LEU A 269 -11.78 15.93 -10.65
N LEU A 270 -12.14 16.34 -11.87
CA LEU A 270 -13.53 16.32 -12.35
C LEU A 270 -14.01 14.88 -12.60
N ASN A 271 -13.19 14.00 -13.18
CA ASN A 271 -13.53 12.59 -13.32
C ASN A 271 -13.63 11.90 -11.96
N TRP A 272 -12.72 12.18 -11.02
CA TRP A 272 -12.83 11.67 -9.66
C TRP A 272 -14.06 12.21 -8.94
N ALA A 273 -14.39 13.50 -9.10
CA ALA A 273 -15.60 14.09 -8.55
C ALA A 273 -16.86 13.48 -9.18
N TRP A 274 -16.85 13.21 -10.49
CA TRP A 274 -17.93 12.55 -11.21
C TRP A 274 -18.13 11.10 -10.75
N ASP A 275 -17.06 10.30 -10.74
CA ASP A 275 -17.06 8.92 -10.21
C ASP A 275 -17.49 8.89 -8.74
N TYR A 276 -17.10 9.93 -7.99
CA TYR A 276 -17.54 10.15 -6.62
C TYR A 276 -19.07 10.36 -6.60
N PHE A 277 -19.65 11.35 -7.28
CA PHE A 277 -21.08 11.64 -7.16
C PHE A 277 -22.01 10.59 -7.79
N PHE A 278 -21.60 9.96 -8.90
CA PHE A 278 -22.53 9.14 -9.71
C PHE A 278 -22.40 7.63 -9.50
N TYR A 279 -21.43 7.14 -8.72
CA TYR A 279 -21.23 5.70 -8.46
C TYR A 279 -21.08 4.83 -9.72
N GLU A 280 -20.85 5.44 -10.89
CA GLU A 280 -20.71 4.77 -12.17
C GLU A 280 -19.23 4.54 -12.48
N ARG A 281 -18.75 3.31 -12.27
CA ARG A 281 -17.65 2.81 -13.13
C ARG A 281 -18.31 2.20 -14.36
N ALA A 282 -18.43 3.01 -15.41
CA ALA A 282 -19.15 2.71 -16.65
C ALA A 282 -18.55 1.59 -17.54
N ALA A 283 -17.53 0.84 -17.08
CA ALA A 283 -17.09 -0.36 -17.79
C ALA A 283 -16.47 -1.39 -16.83
N ARG A 284 -17.19 -2.48 -16.59
CA ARG A 284 -16.73 -3.64 -15.79
C ARG A 284 -16.08 -4.68 -16.71
N LEU A 285 -15.14 -4.21 -17.53
CA LEU A 285 -14.45 -5.07 -18.46
C LEU A 285 -13.39 -5.88 -17.70
N ILE A 286 -13.58 -7.19 -17.68
CA ILE A 286 -12.51 -8.12 -17.34
C ILE A 286 -11.59 -8.15 -18.55
N THR A 287 -10.54 -7.35 -18.49
CA THR A 287 -9.54 -7.28 -19.55
C THR A 287 -8.52 -8.39 -19.36
N SER A 288 -8.30 -9.23 -20.36
CA SER A 288 -7.12 -10.09 -20.42
C SER A 288 -5.89 -9.20 -20.54
N MET A 289 -5.05 -9.22 -19.52
CA MET A 289 -3.68 -8.75 -19.66
C MET A 289 -2.83 -10.00 -19.78
N GLU A 290 -2.35 -10.28 -20.99
CA GLU A 290 -1.26 -11.24 -21.23
C GLU A 290 -0.05 -10.91 -20.36
#